data_AF-A0A7I5EB71-F1
#
_entry.id   AF-A0A7I5EB71-F1
#
_cell.length_a   1.000
_cell.length_b   1.000
_cell.length_c   1.000
_cell.angle_alpha   90.00
_cell.angle_beta   90.00
_cell.angle_gamma   90.00
#
_symmetry.space_group_name_H-M   'P 1'
#
loop_
_entity.id
_entity.type
_entity.pdbx_description
1 polymer ?
#
loop_
_entity_poly.entity_id
_entity_poly.type
_entity_poly.pdbx_seq_one_letter_code
_entity_poly.pdbx_strand_id
1 'polypeptide(L)'
;MDGQENHVEYTLLNRTYQLRGKKAQSGGNAAFSVIRSASCDLNDALRQSAGKDGISVELLQACGPPLYRALARRYIRHLAECTVPTAWKQSLTVLLSKKGDKEDLANYRPITLLPVLYKVFTRCILARIRRTVDEAQPVERAGFRRNFSCLRLIEASPEHRLPS
;
A
#
# COMPACT_ATOMS: atom_id res chain seq x y z
N MET A 1 6.12 -2.36 -34.13
CA MET A 1 7.37 -2.43 -33.33
C MET A 1 6.98 -2.10 -31.89
N ASP A 2 7.82 -2.34 -30.89
CA ASP A 2 7.57 -2.10 -29.44
C ASP A 2 7.10 -3.34 -28.62
N GLY A 3 7.54 -4.53 -29.03
CA GLY A 3 7.36 -5.77 -28.26
C GLY A 3 8.58 -6.21 -27.43
N GLN A 4 9.72 -5.52 -27.52
CA GLN A 4 10.98 -6.00 -26.95
C GLN A 4 11.46 -5.24 -25.70
N GLU A 5 10.95 -4.04 -25.43
CA GLU A 5 11.38 -3.26 -24.24
C GLU A 5 10.81 -3.83 -22.93
N ASN A 6 9.59 -4.38 -22.98
CA ASN A 6 8.91 -4.98 -21.83
C ASN A 6 9.53 -6.32 -21.37
N HIS A 7 10.42 -6.96 -22.13
CA HIS A 7 11.06 -8.22 -21.70
C HIS A 7 12.36 -7.96 -20.90
N VAL A 8 13.04 -6.84 -21.16
CA VAL A 8 14.33 -6.50 -20.54
C VAL A 8 14.13 -5.94 -19.13
N GLU A 9 13.12 -5.10 -18.91
CA GLU A 9 12.80 -4.55 -17.57
C GLU A 9 12.39 -5.64 -16.57
N TYR A 10 11.56 -6.60 -17.01
CA TYR A 10 11.12 -7.72 -16.16
C TYR A 10 12.26 -8.67 -15.80
N THR A 11 13.26 -8.80 -16.68
CA THR A 11 14.46 -9.60 -16.39
C THR A 11 15.36 -8.90 -15.37
N LEU A 12 15.46 -7.56 -15.40
CA LEU A 12 16.26 -6.78 -14.44
C LEU A 12 15.63 -6.71 -13.05
N LEU A 13 14.30 -6.59 -12.96
CA LEU A 13 13.60 -6.64 -11.67
C LEU A 13 13.78 -8.02 -11.00
N ASN A 14 13.69 -9.11 -11.77
CA ASN A 14 13.93 -10.46 -11.25
C ASN A 14 15.39 -10.72 -10.88
N ARG A 15 16.36 -10.12 -11.59
CA ARG A 15 17.80 -10.24 -11.26
C ARG A 15 18.15 -9.56 -9.93
N THR A 16 17.59 -8.39 -9.66
CA THR A 16 17.81 -7.69 -8.37
C THR A 16 17.15 -8.41 -7.19
N TYR A 17 16.03 -9.10 -7.41
CA TYR A 17 15.40 -9.95 -6.40
C TYR A 17 16.20 -11.24 -6.10
N GLN A 18 16.79 -11.88 -7.12
CA GLN A 18 17.58 -13.11 -6.95
C GLN A 18 18.96 -12.85 -6.32
N LEU A 19 19.57 -11.69 -6.55
CA LEU A 19 20.91 -11.37 -6.01
C LEU A 19 20.93 -11.04 -4.51
N ARG A 20 19.76 -10.84 -3.87
CA ARG A 20 19.66 -10.65 -2.41
C ARG A 20 19.36 -11.94 -1.62
N GLY A 21 19.38 -13.09 -2.30
CA GLY A 21 19.07 -14.41 -1.75
C GLY A 21 20.20 -15.14 -1.02
N LYS A 22 21.25 -14.45 -0.55
CA LYS A 22 22.29 -15.08 0.30
C LYS A 22 22.29 -14.51 1.71
N LYS A 23 21.43 -15.09 2.56
CA LYS A 23 21.70 -15.58 3.93
C LYS A 23 20.38 -15.88 4.63
N ALA A 24 19.94 -17.13 4.53
CA ALA A 24 18.93 -17.69 5.41
C ALA A 24 19.62 -18.14 6.70
N GLN A 25 19.44 -17.38 7.79
CA GLN A 25 19.30 -17.85 9.19
C GLN A 25 19.33 -16.65 10.15
N SER A 26 18.28 -15.81 10.08
CA SER A 26 17.79 -14.93 11.18
C SER A 26 16.50 -14.18 10.80
N GLY A 27 16.04 -14.28 9.53
CA GLY A 27 14.96 -13.50 8.94
C GLY A 27 13.53 -13.70 9.48
N GLY A 28 13.33 -14.53 10.51
CA GLY A 28 12.02 -14.72 11.15
C GLY A 28 11.52 -13.47 11.89
N ASN A 29 12.45 -12.65 12.42
CA ASN A 29 12.10 -11.44 13.18
C ASN A 29 11.79 -10.23 12.29
N ALA A 30 12.50 -10.07 11.16
CA ALA A 30 12.30 -8.93 10.26
C ALA A 30 10.98 -9.02 9.48
N ALA A 31 10.59 -10.21 9.05
CA ALA A 31 9.30 -10.39 8.37
C ALA A 31 8.12 -10.20 9.33
N PHE A 32 8.27 -10.65 10.58
CA PHE A 32 7.33 -10.42 11.66
C PHE A 32 7.17 -8.92 11.98
N SER A 33 8.27 -8.18 12.10
CA SER A 33 8.22 -6.75 12.44
C SER A 33 7.53 -5.92 11.36
N VAL A 34 7.75 -6.23 10.07
CA VAL A 34 7.14 -5.49 8.96
C VAL A 34 5.62 -5.70 8.89
N ILE A 35 5.13 -6.94 9.06
CA ILE A 35 3.68 -7.20 9.03
C ILE A 35 2.99 -6.65 10.27
N ARG A 36 3.62 -6.75 11.44
CA ARG A 36 3.11 -6.15 12.67
C ARG A 36 3.03 -4.63 12.53
N SER A 37 4.08 -3.97 12.05
CA SER A 37 4.09 -2.53 11.78
C SER A 37 2.99 -2.14 10.79
N ALA A 38 2.86 -2.86 9.67
CA ALA A 38 1.81 -2.60 8.69
C ALA A 38 0.39 -2.79 9.27
N SER A 39 0.21 -3.72 10.21
CA SER A 39 -1.07 -3.95 10.89
C SER A 39 -1.38 -2.87 11.93
N CYS A 40 -0.37 -2.37 12.64
CA CYS A 40 -0.51 -1.24 13.57
C CYS A 40 -0.81 0.06 12.82
N ASP A 41 -0.05 0.36 11.76
CA ASP A 41 -0.28 1.52 10.88
C ASP A 41 -1.71 1.50 10.31
N LEU A 42 -2.27 0.32 10.05
CA LEU A 42 -3.64 0.17 9.58
C LEU A 42 -4.66 0.56 10.65
N ASN A 43 -4.40 0.21 11.92
CA ASN A 43 -5.29 0.49 13.05
C ASN A 43 -5.28 1.98 13.42
N ASP A 44 -4.10 2.62 13.35
CA ASP A 44 -3.94 4.05 13.64
C ASP A 44 -4.59 4.94 12.56
N ALA A 45 -4.60 4.48 11.31
CA ALA A 45 -5.12 5.25 10.18
C ALA A 45 -6.66 5.29 10.10
N LEU A 46 -7.36 4.28 10.62
CA LEU A 46 -8.83 4.23 10.72
C LEU A 46 -9.21 3.05 11.62
N ARG A 47 -10.20 3.22 12.51
CA ARG A 47 -10.98 2.10 13.07
C ARG A 47 -11.73 1.42 11.92
N GLN A 48 -11.10 0.47 11.24
CA GLN A 48 -11.58 -0.05 9.96
C GLN A 48 -12.62 -1.14 10.18
N SER A 49 -13.79 -0.93 9.57
CA SER A 49 -14.80 -1.95 9.39
C SER A 49 -14.21 -3.17 8.68
N ALA A 50 -14.54 -4.36 9.19
CA ALA A 50 -14.14 -5.62 8.58
C ALA A 50 -14.57 -5.65 7.09
N GLY A 51 -13.76 -6.29 6.26
CA GLY A 51 -14.14 -6.54 4.87
C GLY A 51 -15.35 -7.47 4.78
N LYS A 52 -15.77 -7.81 3.56
CA LYS A 52 -16.83 -8.83 3.33
C LYS A 52 -16.50 -10.19 3.97
N ASP A 53 -15.22 -10.45 4.22
CA ASP A 53 -14.65 -11.63 4.87
C ASP A 53 -14.77 -11.62 6.40
N GLY A 54 -15.23 -10.51 7.02
CA GLY A 54 -15.38 -10.42 8.47
C GLY A 54 -14.06 -10.34 9.25
N ILE A 55 -12.92 -10.29 8.55
CA ILE A 55 -11.60 -10.18 9.17
C ILE A 55 -11.36 -8.72 9.54
N SER A 56 -11.22 -8.44 10.82
CA SER A 56 -10.80 -7.14 11.34
C SER A 56 -9.29 -7.08 11.58
N VAL A 57 -8.75 -5.87 11.71
CA VAL A 57 -7.34 -5.65 12.08
C VAL A 57 -7.07 -6.17 13.49
N GLU A 58 -8.03 -6.00 14.39
CA GLU A 58 -7.95 -6.48 15.79
C GLU A 58 -7.83 -8.00 15.83
N LEU A 59 -8.63 -8.73 15.03
CA LEU A 59 -8.53 -10.18 14.92
C LEU A 59 -7.16 -10.61 14.39
N LEU A 60 -6.65 -9.91 13.38
CA LEU A 60 -5.32 -10.14 12.84
C LEU A 60 -4.23 -9.91 13.90
N GLN A 61 -4.40 -8.88 14.74
CA GLN A 61 -3.50 -8.56 15.84
C GLN A 61 -3.53 -9.59 16.98
N ALA A 62 -4.71 -10.12 17.30
CA ALA A 62 -4.90 -11.14 18.34
C ALA A 62 -4.25 -12.49 17.97
N CYS A 63 -4.23 -12.85 16.69
CA CYS A 63 -3.65 -14.12 16.21
C CYS A 63 -2.13 -14.25 16.39
N GLY A 64 -1.41 -13.15 16.62
CA GLY A 64 -0.03 -13.16 17.07
C GLY A 64 1.03 -13.64 16.06
N PRO A 65 2.27 -13.89 16.53
CA PRO A 65 3.44 -14.16 15.69
C PRO A 65 3.34 -15.34 14.70
N PRO A 66 2.71 -16.48 15.03
CA PRO A 66 2.61 -17.61 14.11
C PRO A 66 1.88 -17.24 12.81
N LEU A 67 0.77 -16.51 12.91
CA LEU A 67 -0.02 -16.08 11.76
C LEU A 67 0.80 -15.12 10.89
N TYR A 68 1.46 -14.13 11.48
CA TYR A 68 2.29 -13.19 10.73
C TYR A 68 3.42 -13.88 9.96
N ARG A 69 4.07 -14.89 10.55
CA ARG A 69 5.09 -15.67 9.84
C ARG A 69 4.52 -16.47 8.67
N ALA A 70 3.28 -16.97 8.80
CA ALA A 70 2.61 -17.65 7.71
C ALA A 70 2.23 -16.67 6.58
N LEU A 71 1.67 -15.50 6.94
CA LEU A 71 1.33 -14.43 6.00
C LEU A 71 2.56 -13.91 5.28
N ALA A 72 3.67 -13.69 5.98
CA ALA A 72 4.93 -13.26 5.36
C ALA A 72 5.40 -14.23 4.27
N ARG A 73 5.41 -15.53 4.57
CA ARG A 73 5.79 -16.56 3.61
C ARG A 73 4.85 -16.54 2.39
N ARG A 74 3.55 -16.35 2.62
CA ARG A 74 2.57 -16.27 1.53
C ARG A 74 2.72 -15.01 0.69
N TYR A 75 2.94 -13.86 1.31
CA TYR A 75 3.15 -12.58 0.62
C TYR A 75 4.42 -12.57 -0.22
N ILE A 76 5.50 -13.17 0.27
CA ILE A 76 6.73 -13.32 -0.52
C ILE A 76 6.46 -14.17 -1.76
N ARG A 77 5.69 -15.25 -1.62
CA ARG A 77 5.30 -16.08 -2.77
C ARG A 77 4.45 -15.30 -3.78
N HIS A 78 3.43 -14.58 -3.31
CA HIS A 78 2.60 -13.72 -4.17
C HIS A 78 3.41 -12.67 -4.93
N LEU A 79 4.41 -12.06 -4.27
CA LEU A 79 5.34 -11.14 -4.93
C LEU A 79 6.21 -11.83 -5.98
N ALA A 80 6.75 -13.02 -5.68
CA ALA A 80 7.60 -13.75 -6.60
C ALA A 80 6.85 -14.26 -7.84
N GLU A 81 5.58 -14.64 -7.66
CA GLU A 81 4.71 -15.12 -8.74
C GLU A 81 3.98 -13.98 -9.46
N CYS A 82 4.06 -12.74 -8.97
CA CYS A 82 3.23 -11.61 -9.41
C CYS A 82 1.72 -11.94 -9.39
N THR A 83 1.28 -12.75 -8.44
CA THR A 83 -0.13 -13.18 -8.30
C THR A 83 -0.72 -12.70 -6.98
N VAL A 84 -2.04 -12.48 -6.97
CA VAL A 84 -2.82 -12.25 -5.75
C VAL A 84 -4.03 -13.18 -5.71
N PRO A 85 -4.51 -13.60 -4.53
CA PRO A 85 -5.72 -14.41 -4.40
C PRO A 85 -6.93 -13.76 -5.08
N THR A 86 -7.77 -14.55 -5.76
CA THR A 86 -9.00 -14.05 -6.40
C THR A 86 -9.94 -13.38 -5.41
N ALA A 87 -9.99 -13.86 -4.17
CA ALA A 87 -10.78 -13.22 -3.10
C ALA A 87 -10.36 -11.77 -2.83
N TRP A 88 -9.09 -11.40 -3.04
CA TRP A 88 -8.62 -10.02 -2.85
C TRP A 88 -9.01 -9.10 -4.01
N LYS A 89 -9.43 -9.66 -5.14
CA LYS A 89 -9.99 -8.91 -6.28
C LYS A 89 -11.46 -8.54 -6.05
N GLN A 90 -12.09 -9.10 -5.02
CA GLN A 90 -13.45 -8.77 -4.62
C GLN A 90 -13.43 -7.72 -3.51
N SER A 91 -14.27 -6.70 -3.65
CA SER A 91 -14.37 -5.58 -2.70
C SER A 91 -15.81 -5.16 -2.49
N LEU A 92 -16.11 -4.53 -1.36
CA LEU A 92 -17.44 -4.01 -1.05
C LEU A 92 -17.50 -2.52 -1.34
N THR A 93 -18.38 -2.08 -2.23
CA THR A 93 -18.59 -0.66 -2.52
C THR A 93 -19.73 -0.13 -1.66
N VAL A 94 -19.46 0.92 -0.88
CA VAL A 94 -20.44 1.61 -0.02
C VAL A 94 -20.55 3.06 -0.47
N LEU A 95 -21.78 3.58 -0.53
CA LEU A 95 -22.03 4.99 -0.87
C LEU A 95 -21.96 5.86 0.39
N LEU A 96 -21.08 6.86 0.37
CA LEU A 96 -20.98 7.86 1.43
C LEU A 96 -21.66 9.16 0.98
N SER A 97 -22.69 9.57 1.71
CA SER A 97 -23.42 10.82 1.43
C SER A 97 -22.54 12.04 1.72
N LYS A 98 -22.49 12.98 0.76
CA LYS A 98 -21.95 14.34 0.93
C LYS A 98 -23.05 15.25 1.47
N LYS A 99 -22.67 16.42 2.01
CA LYS A 99 -23.61 17.50 2.31
C LYS A 99 -24.36 17.91 1.03
N GLY A 100 -25.69 17.95 1.09
CA GLY A 100 -26.57 18.19 -0.06
C GLY A 100 -27.89 17.43 0.09
N ASP A 101 -28.63 17.31 -1.00
CA ASP A 101 -29.84 16.50 -1.07
C ASP A 101 -29.49 14.99 -1.06
N LYS A 102 -30.21 14.21 -0.26
CA LYS A 102 -29.98 12.77 -0.10
C LYS A 102 -30.65 11.94 -1.19
N GLU A 103 -31.61 12.52 -1.91
CA GLU A 103 -32.30 11.86 -3.03
C GLU A 103 -31.50 11.99 -4.35
N ASP A 104 -30.55 12.91 -4.40
CA ASP A 104 -29.66 13.08 -5.55
C ASP A 104 -28.43 12.15 -5.44
N LEU A 105 -28.36 11.16 -6.32
CA LEU A 105 -27.23 10.22 -6.43
C LEU A 105 -25.88 10.91 -6.67
N ALA A 106 -25.86 12.10 -7.30
CA ALA A 106 -24.63 12.86 -7.51
C ALA A 106 -23.98 13.35 -6.19
N ASN A 107 -24.76 13.39 -5.10
CA ASN A 107 -24.26 13.75 -3.77
C ASN A 107 -23.62 12.57 -3.03
N TYR A 108 -23.50 11.38 -3.64
CA TYR A 108 -22.82 10.24 -3.01
C TYR A 108 -21.43 10.01 -3.59
N ARG A 109 -20.49 9.67 -2.71
CA ARG A 109 -19.14 9.23 -3.06
C ARG A 109 -19.05 7.72 -2.89
N PRO A 110 -18.78 6.95 -3.96
CA PRO A 110 -18.52 5.52 -3.81
C PRO A 110 -17.17 5.31 -3.12
N ILE A 111 -17.16 4.51 -2.06
CA ILE A 111 -15.95 4.08 -1.34
C ILE A 111 -15.85 2.56 -1.41
N THR A 112 -14.69 2.08 -1.82
CA THR A 112 -14.41 0.65 -1.92
C THR A 112 -13.68 0.15 -0.68
N LEU A 113 -14.29 -0.79 0.03
CA LEU A 113 -13.71 -1.49 1.17
C LEU A 113 -12.97 -2.73 0.69
N LEU A 114 -11.65 -2.69 0.83
CA LEU A 114 -10.74 -3.79 0.50
C LEU A 114 -10.58 -4.76 1.68
N PRO A 115 -10.34 -6.06 1.42
CA PRO A 115 -10.00 -7.04 2.45
C PRO A 115 -8.78 -6.63 3.28
N VAL A 116 -8.80 -6.90 4.58
CA VAL A 116 -7.74 -6.47 5.51
C VAL A 116 -6.38 -7.06 5.10
N LEU A 117 -6.33 -8.33 4.73
CA LEU A 117 -5.08 -8.97 4.29
C LEU A 117 -4.49 -8.31 3.03
N TYR A 118 -5.34 -7.80 2.13
CA TYR A 118 -4.86 -7.09 0.94
C TYR A 118 -4.32 -5.69 1.29
N LYS A 119 -4.98 -4.99 2.22
CA LYS A 119 -4.47 -3.71 2.74
C LYS A 119 -3.10 -3.88 3.41
N VAL A 120 -2.93 -4.91 4.25
CA VAL A 120 -1.63 -5.20 4.89
C VAL A 120 -0.57 -5.52 3.83
N PHE A 121 -0.90 -6.34 2.84
CA PHE A 121 0.01 -6.66 1.74
C PHE A 121 0.49 -5.41 0.98
N THR A 122 -0.44 -4.54 0.56
CA THR A 122 -0.11 -3.30 -0.15
C THR A 122 0.68 -2.31 0.72
N ARG A 123 0.43 -2.26 2.03
CA ARG A 123 1.25 -1.49 2.98
C ARG A 123 2.68 -2.04 3.08
N CYS A 124 2.86 -3.36 3.12
CA CYS A 124 4.20 -3.95 3.11
C CYS A 124 4.97 -3.63 1.82
N ILE A 125 4.30 -3.61 0.67
CA ILE A 125 4.90 -3.18 -0.61
C ILE A 125 5.25 -1.70 -0.55
N LEU A 126 4.29 -0.85 -0.16
CA LEU A 126 4.50 0.59 -0.04
C LEU A 126 5.70 0.90 0.86
N ALA A 127 5.83 0.26 2.01
CA ALA A 127 6.96 0.45 2.91
C ALA A 127 8.33 0.19 2.25
N ARG A 128 8.38 -0.70 1.24
CA ARG A 128 9.61 -1.02 0.49
C ARG A 128 9.88 -0.03 -0.64
N ILE A 129 8.85 0.39 -1.38
CA ILE A 129 9.01 1.25 -2.57
C ILE A 129 8.90 2.74 -2.24
N ARG A 130 8.42 3.10 -1.05
CA ARG A 130 8.11 4.49 -0.69
C ARG A 130 9.30 5.41 -0.90
N ARG A 131 10.49 5.02 -0.44
CA ARG A 131 11.69 5.86 -0.55
C ARG A 131 12.04 6.16 -2.00
N THR A 132 12.03 5.14 -2.86
CA THR A 132 12.36 5.30 -4.28
C THR A 132 11.32 6.15 -5.01
N VAL A 133 10.04 6.01 -4.65
CA VAL A 133 8.95 6.84 -5.21
C VAL A 133 9.04 8.29 -4.73
N ASP A 134 9.30 8.50 -3.44
CA ASP A 134 9.44 9.84 -2.85
C ASP A 134 10.65 10.60 -3.41
N GLU A 135 11.75 9.91 -3.75
CA GLU A 135 12.96 10.51 -4.36
C GLU A 135 12.77 10.82 -5.86
N ALA A 136 12.02 9.99 -6.59
CA ALA A 136 11.79 10.17 -8.02
C ALA A 136 10.68 11.20 -8.35
N GLN A 137 9.85 11.58 -7.38
CA GLN A 137 8.73 12.49 -7.62
C GLN A 137 9.14 13.98 -7.55
N PRO A 138 8.75 14.77 -8.57
CA PRO A 138 9.01 16.21 -8.58
C PRO A 138 8.14 16.93 -7.53
N VAL A 139 8.56 18.13 -7.12
CA VAL A 139 7.98 18.83 -5.96
C VAL A 139 6.54 19.29 -6.22
N GLU A 140 6.18 19.53 -7.47
CA GLU A 140 4.83 19.88 -7.92
C GLU A 140 3.84 18.72 -7.71
N ARG A 141 4.34 17.48 -7.57
CA ARG A 141 3.56 16.27 -7.28
C ARG A 141 3.70 15.85 -5.83
N ALA A 142 3.58 16.80 -4.89
CA ALA A 142 3.77 16.50 -3.47
C ALA A 142 2.55 15.92 -2.73
N GLY A 143 1.42 15.75 -3.42
CA GLY A 143 0.25 15.10 -2.85
C GLY A 143 0.60 13.71 -2.31
N PHE A 144 0.15 13.40 -1.09
CA PHE A 144 0.38 12.11 -0.40
C PHE A 144 1.82 11.82 0.03
N ARG A 145 2.75 12.78 -0.07
CA ARG A 145 4.11 12.66 0.48
C ARG A 145 4.12 13.01 1.97
N ARG A 146 4.99 12.33 2.73
CA ARG A 146 5.20 12.68 4.15
C ARG A 146 5.80 14.08 4.22
N ASN A 147 5.32 14.88 5.16
CA ASN A 147 5.77 16.26 5.35
C ASN A 147 5.59 17.10 4.07
N PHE A 148 4.52 16.92 3.30
CA PHE A 148 4.10 17.89 2.29
C PHE A 148 2.63 18.23 2.52
N SER A 149 2.40 19.43 3.04
CA SER A 149 1.07 20.02 3.19
C SER A 149 0.76 20.92 1.99
N CYS A 150 -0.50 21.32 1.83
CA CYS A 150 -0.89 22.28 0.80
C CYS A 150 -0.06 23.57 0.85
N LEU A 151 0.30 24.03 2.05
CA LEU A 151 1.17 25.19 2.26
C LEU A 151 2.54 25.01 1.60
N ARG A 152 3.19 23.85 1.83
CA ARG A 152 4.52 23.55 1.28
C ARG A 152 4.52 23.48 -0.26
N LEU A 153 3.37 23.12 -0.85
CA LEU A 153 3.19 23.09 -2.30
C LEU A 153 3.11 24.53 -2.87
N ILE A 154 2.43 25.43 -2.17
CA ILE A 154 2.30 26.84 -2.56
C ILE A 154 3.67 27.53 -2.48
N GLU A 155 4.42 27.34 -1.40
CA GLU A 155 5.77 27.89 -1.23
C GLU A 155 6.77 27.39 -2.26
N ALA A 156 6.62 26.14 -2.71
CA ALA A 156 7.47 25.57 -3.74
C ALA A 156 7.09 26.02 -5.15
N SER A 157 5.92 26.65 -5.34
CA SER A 157 5.46 27.08 -6.65
C SER A 157 6.34 28.22 -7.19
N PRO A 158 6.91 28.10 -8.41
CA PRO A 158 7.81 29.09 -8.99
C PRO A 158 7.23 30.51 -9.05
N GLU A 159 5.91 30.62 -9.11
CA GLU A 159 5.14 31.84 -9.31
C GLU A 159 4.96 32.69 -8.04
N HIS A 160 5.34 32.19 -6.86
CA HIS A 160 5.41 32.97 -5.61
C HIS A 160 6.84 33.38 -5.22
N ARG A 161 7.85 33.01 -6.02
CA ARG A 161 9.23 33.47 -5.81
C ARG A 161 9.36 34.90 -6.35
N LEU A 162 9.02 35.88 -5.50
CA LEU A 162 9.16 37.31 -5.83
C LEU A 162 10.59 37.60 -6.30
N PRO A 163 10.78 38.34 -7.41
CA PRO A 163 12.10 38.78 -7.81
C PRO A 163 12.67 39.75 -6.75
N SER A 164 13.90 39.46 -6.33
CA SER A 164 14.74 40.32 -5.47
C SER A 164 15.19 41.58 -6.19
#